data_AF-A0A6G4ZYS8-F1
#
_entry.id   AF-A0A6G4ZYS8-F1
#
_cell.length_a   1.000
_cell.length_b   1.000
_cell.length_c   1.000
_cell.angle_alpha   90.00
_cell.angle_beta   90.00
_cell.angle_gamma   90.00
#
_symmetry.space_group_name_H-M   'P 1'
#
loop_
_entity.id
_entity.type
_entity.pdbx_description
1 polymer ?
#
loop_
_entity_poly.entity_id
_entity_poly.type
_entity_poly.pdbx_seq_one_letter_code
_entity_poly.pdbx_strand_id
1 'polypeptide(L)'
;DIKQALYCSLKRLPDKKQLHQTHQTVKRRPLFYFTSCRFALSRHKWRTTSQLTEMQGMWLLLTAVLCSSTAHAFKAAVYEHVQSKTNSTEQAVAENLQAYWWATENASSEGAHIIVFPEDGILYRLKDREEVAKFAEDVPGINTTICGSQNMSILSNLSCMAQNNSIYLVANLIDRKPCNESDHSCPRDKVKYFNTNVAFDRNGTLVARYHKNHLFIEPFMNPADPYEFAVFNTDFDARVGLFICFDVLFAESSLLVEKHNVTLGVMSSWWFDELPGWYSVGVQQAWSIHNGIPLLASGIQRPEMGSLGSGIYAGRRGPLNYTLQPRWGEQATAGRPV
;
A
#
# COMPACT_ATOMS: atom_id res chain seq x y z
N ASP A 1 19.21 -14.13 -48.43
CA ASP A 1 17.93 -14.67 -47.92
C ASP A 1 18.11 -15.89 -47.04
N ILE A 2 18.19 -15.69 -45.73
CA ILE A 2 18.13 -16.77 -44.74
C ILE A 2 16.67 -16.89 -44.30
N LYS A 3 15.98 -17.98 -44.68
CA LYS A 3 14.68 -18.32 -44.10
C LYS A 3 14.91 -19.05 -42.78
N GLN A 4 14.58 -18.42 -41.66
CA GLN A 4 14.46 -19.10 -40.37
C GLN A 4 13.06 -19.71 -40.28
N ALA A 5 12.98 -21.01 -39.98
CA ALA A 5 11.72 -21.68 -39.68
C ALA A 5 11.69 -22.02 -38.18
N LEU A 6 10.70 -21.47 -37.47
CA LEU A 6 10.42 -21.79 -36.07
C LEU A 6 9.49 -23.02 -36.04
N TYR A 7 9.94 -24.14 -35.46
CA TYR A 7 9.08 -25.29 -35.20
C TYR A 7 8.74 -25.37 -33.71
N CYS A 8 7.48 -25.10 -33.36
CA CYS A 8 6.94 -25.32 -32.03
C CYS A 8 6.15 -26.64 -31.99
N SER A 9 6.60 -27.60 -31.20
CA SER A 9 5.83 -28.83 -30.93
C SER A 9 4.85 -28.58 -29.78
N LEU A 10 3.55 -28.60 -30.09
CA LEU A 10 2.47 -28.60 -29.09
C LEU A 10 2.37 -29.99 -28.43
N LYS A 11 2.56 -30.07 -27.11
CA LYS A 11 2.20 -31.27 -26.33
C LYS A 11 0.97 -30.99 -25.47
N ARG A 12 0.01 -31.90 -25.55
CA ARG A 12 -1.21 -31.93 -24.73
C ARG A 12 -0.90 -32.67 -23.41
N LEU A 13 -1.36 -32.14 -22.28
CA LEU A 13 -1.25 -32.82 -20.98
C LEU A 13 -2.02 -34.15 -21.02
N PRO A 14 -1.53 -35.24 -20.40
CA PRO A 14 -2.31 -36.46 -20.27
C PRO A 14 -3.43 -36.25 -19.24
N ASP A 15 -4.65 -36.65 -19.61
CA ASP A 15 -5.83 -36.63 -18.75
C ASP A 15 -5.61 -37.54 -17.52
N LYS A 16 -5.57 -36.94 -16.33
CA LYS A 16 -5.70 -37.71 -15.08
C LYS A 16 -7.14 -38.18 -14.95
N LYS A 17 -7.31 -39.49 -14.80
CA LYS A 17 -8.59 -40.17 -14.59
C LYS A 17 -9.37 -39.58 -13.41
N GLN A 18 -10.69 -39.56 -13.62
CA GLN A 18 -11.75 -39.02 -12.79
C GLN A 18 -11.89 -39.67 -11.40
N LEU A 19 -12.35 -38.87 -10.43
CA LEU A 19 -13.33 -39.27 -9.44
C LEU A 19 -14.66 -38.55 -9.77
N HIS A 20 -15.73 -39.34 -9.97
CA HIS A 20 -17.15 -38.92 -10.08
C HIS A 20 -17.63 -38.28 -8.76
N GLN A 21 -18.62 -37.39 -8.64
CA GLN A 21 -19.62 -36.72 -9.51
C GLN A 21 -20.13 -35.52 -8.65
N THR A 22 -20.43 -34.34 -9.19
CA THR A 22 -21.80 -33.93 -9.57
C THR A 22 -21.79 -32.57 -10.29
N HIS A 23 -22.85 -32.33 -11.07
CA HIS A 23 -22.96 -31.44 -12.21
C HIS A 23 -22.77 -29.92 -12.00
N GLN A 24 -21.89 -29.31 -12.80
CA GLN A 24 -22.12 -28.04 -13.50
C GLN A 24 -21.14 -27.92 -14.69
N THR A 25 -21.66 -27.88 -15.91
CA THR A 25 -20.89 -27.78 -17.15
C THR A 25 -20.36 -26.37 -17.38
N VAL A 26 -19.08 -26.13 -17.07
CA VAL A 26 -18.32 -24.98 -17.55
C VAL A 26 -17.36 -25.45 -18.64
N LYS A 27 -17.51 -24.95 -19.88
CA LYS A 27 -16.57 -25.16 -20.98
C LYS A 27 -15.21 -24.54 -20.62
N ARG A 28 -14.25 -25.33 -20.13
CA ARG A 28 -12.85 -24.91 -19.96
C ARG A 28 -12.10 -25.03 -21.29
N ARG A 29 -11.45 -23.95 -21.74
CA ARG A 29 -10.47 -23.98 -22.84
C ARG A 29 -9.19 -24.70 -22.37
N PRO A 30 -8.52 -25.51 -23.23
CA PRO A 30 -7.30 -26.20 -22.84
C PRO A 30 -6.16 -25.20 -22.59
N LEU A 31 -5.47 -25.36 -21.45
CA LEU A 31 -4.19 -24.69 -21.20
C LEU A 31 -3.09 -25.41 -21.99
N PHE A 32 -2.38 -24.66 -22.82
CA PHE A 32 -1.10 -25.06 -23.41
C PHE A 32 0.01 -24.28 -22.71
N TYR A 33 1.13 -24.96 -22.42
CA TYR A 33 2.36 -24.30 -21.97
C TYR A 33 3.52 -24.66 -22.89
N PHE A 34 4.39 -23.70 -23.14
CA PHE A 34 5.61 -23.89 -23.93
C PHE A 34 6.68 -24.54 -23.05
N THR A 35 7.15 -25.73 -23.44
CA THR A 35 8.31 -26.38 -22.82
C THR A 35 9.48 -26.35 -23.79
N SER A 36 10.31 -25.31 -23.65
CA SER A 36 11.61 -25.09 -24.33
C SER A 36 11.58 -24.89 -25.86
N CYS A 37 12.14 -23.77 -26.32
CA CYS A 37 12.57 -23.60 -27.71
C CYS A 37 14.00 -24.11 -27.86
N ARG A 38 14.24 -25.07 -28.77
CA ARG A 38 15.60 -25.43 -29.20
C ARG A 38 15.85 -24.87 -30.59
N PHE A 39 16.93 -24.11 -30.73
CA PHE A 39 17.47 -23.73 -32.03
C PHE A 39 18.28 -24.91 -32.60
N ALA A 40 17.84 -25.45 -33.72
CA ALA A 40 18.65 -26.38 -34.51
C ALA A 40 19.43 -25.59 -35.56
N LEU A 41 20.73 -25.37 -35.32
CA LEU A 41 21.65 -24.85 -36.33
C LEU A 41 22.19 -26.02 -37.15
N SER A 42 21.83 -26.06 -38.44
CA SER A 42 22.45 -26.95 -39.42
C SER A 42 23.91 -26.54 -39.63
N ARG A 43 24.84 -27.49 -39.43
CA ARG A 43 26.27 -27.28 -39.67
C ARG A 43 26.55 -27.23 -41.17
N HIS A 44 26.78 -26.04 -41.71
CA HIS A 44 27.50 -25.87 -42.98
C HIS A 44 28.88 -25.24 -42.76
N LYS A 45 29.83 -25.74 -43.56
CA LYS A 45 31.28 -25.50 -43.51
C LYS A 45 31.66 -24.03 -43.33
N TRP A 46 32.62 -23.85 -42.42
CA TRP A 46 33.28 -22.59 -42.08
C TRP A 46 33.92 -21.92 -43.31
N ARG A 47 33.56 -20.68 -43.55
CA ARG A 47 34.44 -19.67 -44.14
C ARG A 47 34.50 -18.48 -43.19
N THR A 48 35.72 -18.04 -42.98
CA THR A 48 36.21 -17.01 -42.05
C THR A 48 35.39 -15.72 -42.05
N THR A 49 34.75 -15.40 -40.92
CA THR A 49 34.27 -14.05 -40.60
C THR A 49 34.23 -13.85 -39.09
N SER A 50 35.34 -13.39 -38.52
CA SER A 50 35.41 -12.98 -37.10
C SER A 50 34.57 -11.74 -36.78
N GLN A 51 34.17 -10.96 -37.79
CA GLN A 51 33.40 -9.72 -37.59
C GLN A 51 31.88 -9.91 -37.41
N LEU A 52 31.30 -11.03 -37.85
CA LEU A 52 29.86 -11.29 -37.75
C LEU A 52 29.41 -11.76 -36.35
N THR A 53 30.31 -12.42 -35.60
CA THR A 53 30.05 -12.88 -34.23
C THR A 53 30.08 -11.75 -33.20
N GLU A 54 30.91 -10.72 -33.42
CA GLU A 54 30.97 -9.55 -32.55
C GLU A 54 29.70 -8.68 -32.69
N MET A 55 29.22 -8.46 -33.91
CA MET A 55 27.98 -7.74 -34.15
C MET A 55 26.78 -8.46 -33.53
N GLN A 56 26.64 -9.78 -33.68
CA GLN A 56 25.52 -10.54 -33.10
C GLN A 56 25.54 -10.54 -31.56
N GLY A 57 26.73 -10.62 -30.94
CA GLY A 57 26.88 -10.49 -29.49
C GLY A 57 26.51 -9.09 -29.00
N MET A 58 26.87 -8.05 -29.76
CA MET A 58 26.59 -6.66 -29.44
C MET A 58 25.09 -6.32 -29.57
N TRP A 59 24.38 -6.89 -30.54
CA TRP A 59 22.92 -6.77 -30.66
C TRP A 59 22.19 -7.52 -29.54
N LEU A 60 22.66 -8.71 -29.14
CA LEU A 60 22.09 -9.46 -28.01
C LEU A 60 22.30 -8.73 -26.67
N LEU A 61 23.49 -8.15 -26.46
CA LEU A 61 23.79 -7.29 -25.32
C LEU A 61 22.95 -6.00 -25.34
N LEU A 62 22.81 -5.33 -26.50
CA LEU A 62 21.92 -4.17 -26.62
C LEU A 62 20.47 -4.53 -26.34
N THR A 63 19.97 -5.67 -26.83
CA THR A 63 18.61 -6.11 -26.51
C THR A 63 18.43 -6.51 -25.05
N ALA A 64 19.46 -7.05 -24.39
CA ALA A 64 19.40 -7.33 -22.95
C ALA A 64 19.44 -6.04 -22.11
N VAL A 65 20.23 -5.04 -22.54
CA VAL A 65 20.30 -3.70 -21.93
C VAL A 65 19.02 -2.90 -22.20
N LEU A 66 18.39 -3.04 -23.37
CA LEU A 66 17.12 -2.41 -23.72
C LEU A 66 15.89 -3.16 -23.17
N CYS A 67 15.98 -4.48 -22.93
CA CYS A 67 14.98 -5.28 -22.18
C CYS A 67 15.20 -5.28 -20.67
N SER A 68 16.22 -4.57 -20.18
CA SER A 68 16.28 -4.19 -18.77
C SER A 68 15.27 -3.07 -18.60
N SER A 69 13.98 -3.44 -18.67
CA SER A 69 12.90 -2.60 -18.18
C SER A 69 13.32 -2.18 -16.79
N THR A 70 13.53 -0.89 -16.60
CA THR A 70 13.90 -0.25 -15.34
C THR A 70 12.72 -0.31 -14.36
N ALA A 71 12.10 -1.48 -14.20
CA ALA A 71 11.25 -1.75 -13.05
C ALA A 71 12.17 -1.76 -11.84
N HIS A 72 12.34 -0.59 -11.23
CA HIS A 72 13.04 -0.43 -9.98
C HIS A 72 12.18 -1.12 -8.92
N ALA A 73 12.50 -2.38 -8.63
CA ALA A 73 11.88 -3.07 -7.53
C ALA A 73 12.19 -2.29 -6.25
N PHE A 74 11.16 -1.93 -5.49
CA PHE A 74 11.31 -1.26 -4.20
C PHE A 74 10.92 -2.21 -3.08
N LYS A 75 11.45 -1.98 -1.89
CA LYS A 75 11.05 -2.68 -0.66
C LYS A 75 10.06 -1.82 0.10
N ALA A 76 8.97 -2.42 0.57
CA ALA A 76 7.96 -1.77 1.38
C ALA A 76 7.83 -2.45 2.75
N ALA A 77 7.38 -1.68 3.74
CA ALA A 77 7.01 -2.18 5.06
C ALA A 77 5.58 -1.74 5.42
N VAL A 78 4.87 -2.60 6.14
CA VAL A 78 3.61 -2.26 6.81
C VAL A 78 3.71 -2.68 8.27
N TYR A 79 3.19 -1.85 9.17
CA TYR A 79 3.28 -2.06 10.61
C TYR A 79 1.92 -2.37 11.21
N GLU A 80 1.70 -3.65 11.56
CA GLU A 80 0.51 -4.06 12.32
C GLU A 80 0.65 -3.58 13.76
N HIS A 81 -0.09 -2.54 14.15
CA HIS A 81 0.15 -1.82 15.40
C HIS A 81 -0.71 -2.33 16.56
N VAL A 82 -0.08 -2.53 17.72
CA VAL A 82 -0.78 -2.73 19.00
C VAL A 82 -0.87 -1.39 19.71
N GLN A 83 -2.07 -0.80 19.76
CA GLN A 83 -2.29 0.47 20.47
C GLN A 83 -1.93 0.35 21.96
N SER A 84 -1.27 1.39 22.50
CA SER A 84 -0.96 1.53 23.94
C SER A 84 -2.19 1.27 24.80
N LYS A 85 -2.07 0.56 25.93
CA LYS A 85 -3.21 0.23 26.80
C LYS A 85 -3.47 1.24 27.92
N THR A 86 -2.71 2.33 27.99
CA THR A 86 -2.88 3.34 29.05
C THR A 86 -4.23 4.08 28.95
N ASN A 87 -4.65 4.69 30.06
CA ASN A 87 -5.89 5.45 30.16
C ASN A 87 -5.72 6.95 29.85
N SER A 88 -4.50 7.48 29.88
CA SER A 88 -4.22 8.87 29.50
C SER A 88 -3.99 8.95 27.99
N THR A 89 -4.76 9.80 27.33
CA THR A 89 -4.64 10.00 25.87
C THR A 89 -3.28 10.57 25.51
N GLU A 90 -2.73 11.49 26.32
CA GLU A 90 -1.38 12.05 26.15
C GLU A 90 -0.30 10.96 26.20
N GLN A 91 -0.37 10.09 27.22
CA GLN A 91 0.58 9.00 27.36
C GLN A 91 0.42 7.97 26.23
N ALA A 92 -0.81 7.66 25.82
CA ALA A 92 -1.08 6.74 24.73
C ALA A 92 -0.48 7.24 23.41
N VAL A 93 -0.64 8.53 23.09
CA VAL A 93 -0.04 9.17 21.92
C VAL A 93 1.49 9.03 21.95
N ALA A 94 2.12 9.33 23.08
CA ALA A 94 3.58 9.23 23.22
C ALA A 94 4.08 7.79 23.03
N GLU A 95 3.43 6.81 23.66
CA GLU A 95 3.79 5.39 23.52
C GLU A 95 3.57 4.87 22.10
N ASN A 96 2.46 5.25 21.46
CA ASN A 96 2.18 4.88 20.06
C ASN A 96 3.22 5.48 19.09
N LEU A 97 3.56 6.76 19.25
CA LEU A 97 4.61 7.40 18.45
C LEU A 97 5.98 6.76 18.67
N GLN A 98 6.30 6.33 19.89
CA GLN A 98 7.54 5.61 20.19
C GLN A 98 7.61 4.26 19.46
N ALA A 99 6.49 3.53 19.39
CA ALA A 99 6.42 2.30 18.60
C ALA A 99 6.61 2.57 17.10
N TYR A 100 6.10 3.70 16.60
CA TYR A 100 6.28 4.10 15.19
C TYR A 100 7.73 4.45 14.87
N TRP A 101 8.45 5.11 15.78
CA TRP A 101 9.90 5.33 15.66
C TRP A 101 10.64 4.01 15.51
N TRP A 102 10.42 3.06 16.42
CA TRP A 102 11.07 1.76 16.39
C TRP A 102 10.77 0.99 15.10
N ALA A 103 9.51 0.99 14.66
CA ALA A 103 9.11 0.33 13.41
C ALA A 103 9.75 0.99 12.18
N THR A 104 9.85 2.32 12.17
CA THR A 104 10.46 3.10 11.09
C THR A 104 11.96 2.86 11.00
N GLU A 105 12.67 2.87 12.12
CA GLU A 105 14.10 2.56 12.21
C GLU A 105 14.40 1.16 11.69
N ASN A 106 13.63 0.17 12.12
CA ASN A 106 13.78 -1.21 11.65
C ASN A 106 13.52 -1.32 10.15
N ALA A 107 12.42 -0.75 9.64
CA ALA A 107 12.10 -0.78 8.22
C ALA A 107 13.19 -0.10 7.37
N SER A 108 13.69 1.05 7.82
CA SER A 108 14.78 1.76 7.13
C SER A 108 16.08 0.96 7.16
N SER A 109 16.44 0.34 8.30
CA SER A 109 17.61 -0.53 8.42
C SER A 109 17.56 -1.74 7.48
N GLU A 110 16.35 -2.21 7.16
CA GLU A 110 16.11 -3.27 6.18
C GLU A 110 16.06 -2.77 4.72
N GLY A 111 16.21 -1.47 4.48
CA GLY A 111 16.18 -0.84 3.16
C GLY A 111 14.77 -0.62 2.60
N ALA A 112 13.74 -0.54 3.45
CA ALA A 112 12.41 -0.16 3.01
C ALA A 112 12.40 1.29 2.48
N HIS A 113 11.71 1.50 1.37
CA HIS A 113 11.56 2.81 0.74
C HIS A 113 10.34 3.55 1.30
N ILE A 114 9.34 2.80 1.77
CA ILE A 114 8.10 3.30 2.34
C ILE A 114 7.67 2.41 3.51
N ILE A 115 7.16 3.05 4.57
CA ILE A 115 6.46 2.40 5.69
C ILE A 115 5.05 2.98 5.84
N VAL A 116 4.07 2.12 6.09
CA VAL A 116 2.66 2.49 6.28
C VAL A 116 2.19 2.12 7.69
N PHE A 117 1.53 3.07 8.34
CA PHE A 117 0.92 2.93 9.65
C PHE A 117 -0.62 2.90 9.59
N PRO A 118 -1.28 2.27 10.57
CA PRO A 118 -2.71 2.06 10.56
C PRO A 118 -3.53 3.32 10.90
N GLU A 119 -4.82 3.22 10.61
CA GLU A 119 -5.84 4.19 11.01
C GLU A 119 -6.02 4.14 12.54
N ASP A 120 -6.24 5.31 13.17
CA ASP A 120 -6.40 5.45 14.62
C ASP A 120 -5.23 4.84 15.43
N GLY A 121 -4.07 4.65 14.81
CA GLY A 121 -2.94 4.02 15.50
C GLY A 121 -2.25 4.91 16.52
N ILE A 122 -2.32 6.24 16.35
CA ILE A 122 -1.76 7.23 17.28
C ILE A 122 -2.83 7.71 18.26
N LEU A 123 -3.96 8.18 17.73
CA LEU A 123 -5.07 8.76 18.46
C LEU A 123 -6.28 7.84 18.39
N TYR A 124 -6.80 7.42 19.54
CA TYR A 124 -7.94 6.53 19.62
C TYR A 124 -8.62 6.63 20.99
N ARG A 125 -9.85 6.08 21.14
CA ARG A 125 -10.68 6.14 22.37
C ARG A 125 -11.03 7.55 22.87
N LEU A 126 -11.08 8.52 21.96
CA LEU A 126 -11.55 9.87 22.28
C LEU A 126 -13.04 9.82 22.64
N LYS A 127 -13.43 10.54 23.69
CA LYS A 127 -14.78 10.45 24.30
C LYS A 127 -15.76 11.45 23.73
N ASP A 128 -15.27 12.62 23.34
CA ASP A 128 -16.07 13.73 22.86
C ASP A 128 -15.23 14.68 21.99
N ARG A 129 -15.90 15.68 21.39
CA ARG A 129 -15.25 16.68 20.54
C ARG A 129 -14.30 17.60 21.31
N GLU A 130 -14.48 17.78 22.61
CA GLU A 130 -13.56 18.59 23.43
C GLU A 130 -12.22 17.86 23.59
N GLU A 131 -12.25 16.54 23.79
CA GLU A 131 -11.05 15.71 23.80
C GLU A 131 -10.39 15.69 22.42
N VAL A 132 -11.16 15.54 21.34
CA VAL A 132 -10.64 15.64 19.96
C VAL A 132 -9.92 16.97 19.74
N ALA A 133 -10.49 18.09 20.19
CA ALA A 133 -9.91 19.42 20.03
C ALA A 133 -8.52 19.57 20.66
N LYS A 134 -8.22 18.83 21.74
CA LYS A 134 -6.93 18.88 22.45
C LYS A 134 -5.79 18.25 21.65
N PHE A 135 -6.10 17.24 20.83
CA PHE A 135 -5.09 16.44 20.11
C PHE A 135 -5.12 16.61 18.59
N ALA A 136 -6.22 17.07 18.02
CA ALA A 136 -6.31 17.34 16.60
C ALA A 136 -5.38 18.49 16.21
N GLU A 137 -4.64 18.31 15.12
CA GLU A 137 -3.70 19.30 14.58
C GLU A 137 -4.24 19.87 13.28
N ASP A 138 -3.90 21.13 12.97
CA ASP A 138 -4.26 21.73 11.69
C ASP A 138 -3.19 21.33 10.66
N VAL A 139 -3.48 20.29 9.87
CA VAL A 139 -2.53 19.76 8.88
C VAL A 139 -2.30 20.82 7.78
N PRO A 140 -1.07 21.32 7.60
CA PRO A 140 -0.80 22.40 6.67
C PRO A 140 -0.96 21.95 5.21
N GLY A 141 -0.78 22.90 4.29
CA GLY A 141 -0.66 22.57 2.87
C GLY A 141 0.53 21.64 2.58
N ILE A 142 0.41 20.89 1.49
CA ILE A 142 1.51 20.05 0.97
C ILE A 142 2.76 20.89 0.65
N ASN A 143 3.91 20.23 0.53
CA ASN A 143 5.24 20.83 0.38
C ASN A 143 5.71 21.64 1.59
N THR A 144 5.25 21.25 2.79
CA THR A 144 5.68 21.86 4.06
C THR A 144 6.51 20.84 4.86
N THR A 145 7.69 21.24 5.32
CA THR A 145 8.48 20.47 6.29
C THR A 145 8.09 20.88 7.70
N ILE A 146 7.70 19.91 8.55
CA ILE A 146 7.09 20.15 9.87
C ILE A 146 8.02 19.71 11.01
N CYS A 147 9.05 18.91 10.71
CA CYS A 147 10.02 18.46 11.69
C CYS A 147 10.64 19.63 12.46
N GLY A 148 10.60 19.56 13.80
CA GLY A 148 11.06 20.61 14.70
C GLY A 148 9.98 21.64 15.09
N SER A 149 8.78 21.57 14.50
CA SER A 149 7.64 22.40 14.92
C SER A 149 7.26 22.11 16.38
N GLN A 150 7.04 23.18 17.14
CA GLN A 150 6.61 23.13 18.55
C GLN A 150 5.08 23.12 18.69
N ASN A 151 4.35 23.50 17.65
CA ASN A 151 2.89 23.68 17.70
C ASN A 151 2.10 22.47 17.17
N MET A 152 2.79 21.53 16.52
CA MET A 152 2.21 20.35 15.87
C MET A 152 3.04 19.14 16.28
N SER A 153 2.85 18.66 17.51
CA SER A 153 3.71 17.65 18.11
C SER A 153 3.65 16.33 17.34
N ILE A 154 2.47 15.89 16.90
CA ILE A 154 2.28 14.63 16.17
C ILE A 154 2.87 14.75 14.76
N LEU A 155 2.49 15.78 13.99
CA LEU A 155 3.01 15.97 12.63
C LEU A 155 4.53 16.21 12.61
N SER A 156 5.06 16.95 13.59
CA SER A 156 6.51 17.16 13.75
C SER A 156 7.22 15.83 14.00
N ASN A 157 6.67 14.98 14.88
CA ASN A 157 7.23 13.66 15.16
C ASN A 157 7.28 12.79 13.91
N LEU A 158 6.18 12.69 13.16
CA LEU A 158 6.07 11.91 11.93
C LEU A 158 7.00 12.44 10.82
N SER A 159 7.08 13.77 10.67
CA SER A 159 7.98 14.43 9.74
C SER A 159 9.45 14.14 10.08
N CYS A 160 9.83 14.23 11.36
CA CYS A 160 11.17 13.88 11.82
C CYS A 160 11.48 12.39 11.67
N MET A 161 10.51 11.51 11.92
CA MET A 161 10.66 10.06 11.69
C MET A 161 11.05 9.78 10.24
N ALA A 162 10.33 10.36 9.28
CA ALA A 162 10.58 10.20 7.86
C ALA A 162 11.96 10.76 7.47
N GLN A 163 12.27 11.99 7.92
CA GLN A 163 13.53 12.68 7.65
C GLN A 163 14.75 11.91 8.19
N ASN A 164 14.73 11.55 9.47
CA ASN A 164 15.88 10.93 10.14
C ASN A 164 16.18 9.53 9.60
N ASN A 165 15.15 8.84 9.09
CA ASN A 165 15.27 7.49 8.54
C ASN A 165 15.31 7.48 7.01
N SER A 166 15.26 8.65 6.35
CA SER A 166 15.29 8.81 4.88
C SER A 166 14.28 7.89 4.16
N ILE A 167 13.07 7.79 4.69
CA ILE A 167 12.02 6.85 4.26
C ILE A 167 10.70 7.58 4.01
N TYR A 168 9.93 7.16 3.02
CA TYR A 168 8.54 7.63 2.89
C TYR A 168 7.70 7.06 4.03
N LEU A 169 6.90 7.89 4.67
CA LEU A 169 6.09 7.49 5.83
C LEU A 169 4.65 7.90 5.60
N VAL A 170 3.73 6.95 5.71
CA VAL A 170 2.28 7.20 5.68
C VAL A 170 1.69 6.87 7.04
N ALA A 171 0.98 7.83 7.64
CA ALA A 171 0.35 7.67 8.95
C ALA A 171 -1.01 8.36 9.01
N ASN A 172 -1.76 8.05 10.05
CA ASN A 172 -3.10 8.54 10.28
C ASN A 172 -3.16 9.40 11.56
N LEU A 173 -3.88 10.52 11.48
CA LEU A 173 -4.18 11.40 12.59
C LEU A 173 -5.51 12.13 12.37
N ILE A 174 -5.86 13.02 13.30
CA ILE A 174 -7.06 13.85 13.18
C ILE A 174 -6.65 15.26 12.73
N ASP A 175 -7.10 15.66 11.55
CA ASP A 175 -6.98 17.04 11.06
C ASP A 175 -8.12 17.89 11.60
N ARG A 176 -7.85 19.15 11.93
CA ARG A 176 -8.87 20.13 12.27
C ARG A 176 -8.88 21.25 11.23
N LYS A 177 -10.07 21.63 10.77
CA LYS A 177 -10.26 22.82 9.92
C LYS A 177 -11.32 23.73 10.49
N PRO A 178 -11.06 25.05 10.60
CA PRO A 178 -12.13 26.00 10.84
C PRO A 178 -13.11 25.97 9.67
N CYS A 179 -14.39 26.10 9.95
CA CYS A 179 -15.45 26.26 8.96
C CYS A 179 -16.34 27.44 9.34
N ASN A 180 -17.14 27.92 8.38
CA ASN A 180 -18.02 29.08 8.58
C ASN A 180 -19.44 28.75 8.09
N GLU A 181 -20.34 29.72 8.21
CA GLU A 181 -21.76 29.55 7.86
C GLU A 181 -22.01 29.37 6.34
N SER A 182 -21.01 29.63 5.48
CA SER A 182 -21.12 29.33 4.04
C SER A 182 -21.00 27.83 3.74
N ASP A 183 -20.50 27.06 4.70
CA ASP A 183 -20.40 25.61 4.64
C ASP A 183 -21.61 25.00 5.38
N HIS A 184 -22.57 24.48 4.61
CA HIS A 184 -23.81 23.92 5.15
C HIS A 184 -23.60 22.73 6.09
N SER A 185 -22.46 22.04 6.01
CA SER A 185 -22.11 20.93 6.89
C SER A 185 -21.18 21.34 8.05
N CYS A 186 -20.96 22.64 8.25
CA CYS A 186 -20.17 23.18 9.35
C CYS A 186 -20.85 22.94 10.72
N PRO A 187 -20.18 22.28 11.68
CA PRO A 187 -20.75 22.07 13.01
C PRO A 187 -20.89 23.38 13.80
N ARG A 188 -21.67 23.36 14.89
CA ARG A 188 -21.95 24.54 15.73
C ARG A 188 -20.71 25.17 16.36
N ASP A 189 -19.70 24.36 16.64
CA ASP A 189 -18.41 24.80 17.20
C ASP A 189 -17.47 25.42 16.13
N LYS A 190 -17.92 25.50 14.86
CA LYS A 190 -17.20 26.09 13.73
C LYS A 190 -15.90 25.39 13.38
N VAL A 191 -15.76 24.11 13.75
CA VAL A 191 -14.59 23.30 13.44
C VAL A 191 -15.04 21.95 12.86
N LYS A 192 -14.42 21.53 11.76
CA LYS A 192 -14.52 20.16 11.25
C LYS A 192 -13.31 19.35 11.69
N TYR A 193 -13.53 18.11 12.08
CA TYR A 193 -12.47 17.14 12.34
C TYR A 193 -12.52 16.05 11.30
N PHE A 194 -11.36 15.65 10.77
CA PHE A 194 -11.28 14.65 9.73
C PHE A 194 -10.36 13.52 10.16
N ASN A 195 -10.81 12.28 9.97
CA ASN A 195 -9.90 11.14 9.94
C ASN A 195 -8.99 11.31 8.71
N THR A 196 -7.69 11.45 8.95
CA THR A 196 -6.76 12.00 7.96
C THR A 196 -5.51 11.16 7.82
N ASN A 197 -5.24 10.69 6.60
CA ASN A 197 -3.94 10.18 6.24
C ASN A 197 -3.02 11.30 5.78
N VAL A 198 -1.78 11.28 6.25
CA VAL A 198 -0.69 12.13 5.79
C VAL A 198 0.46 11.28 5.27
N ALA A 199 1.14 11.77 4.24
CA ALA A 199 2.36 11.14 3.72
C ALA A 199 3.51 12.13 3.76
N PHE A 200 4.67 11.66 4.23
CA PHE A 200 5.92 12.40 4.25
C PHE A 200 6.93 11.76 3.29
N ASP A 201 7.71 12.59 2.60
CA ASP A 201 8.86 12.13 1.82
C ASP A 201 10.09 11.87 2.69
N ARG A 202 11.19 11.45 2.05
CA ARG A 202 12.46 11.16 2.72
C ARG A 202 13.09 12.35 3.45
N ASN A 203 12.69 13.57 3.12
CA ASN A 203 13.17 14.79 3.77
C ASN A 203 12.24 15.23 4.91
N GLY A 204 11.17 14.48 5.19
CA GLY A 204 10.13 14.86 6.14
C GLY A 204 9.15 15.90 5.60
N THR A 205 9.11 16.13 4.29
CA THR A 205 8.16 17.07 3.67
C THR A 205 6.80 16.41 3.53
N LEU A 206 5.73 17.10 3.93
CA LEU A 206 4.36 16.65 3.72
C LEU A 206 4.04 16.64 2.23
N VAL A 207 3.84 15.46 1.63
CA VAL A 207 3.59 15.29 0.19
C VAL A 207 2.16 14.91 -0.16
N ALA A 208 1.37 14.43 0.81
CA ALA A 208 -0.05 14.20 0.65
C ALA A 208 -0.82 14.36 1.96
N ARG A 209 -2.08 14.76 1.83
CA ARG A 209 -3.11 14.75 2.88
C ARG A 209 -4.40 14.19 2.27
N TYR A 210 -5.07 13.29 2.96
CA TYR A 210 -6.31 12.66 2.54
C TYR A 210 -7.30 12.64 3.69
N HIS A 211 -8.46 13.27 3.53
CA HIS A 211 -9.57 13.08 4.45
C HIS A 211 -10.40 11.85 4.05
N LYS A 212 -10.76 11.03 5.03
CA LYS A 212 -11.59 9.84 4.81
C LYS A 212 -12.94 10.22 4.17
N ASN A 213 -13.27 9.56 3.06
CA ASN A 213 -14.52 9.81 2.33
C ASN A 213 -15.71 9.10 2.99
N HIS A 214 -15.53 7.85 3.42
CA HIS A 214 -16.60 7.00 3.95
C HIS A 214 -16.36 6.63 5.41
N LEU A 215 -17.05 7.34 6.31
CA LEU A 215 -16.91 7.11 7.74
C LEU A 215 -17.50 5.77 8.19
N PHE A 216 -16.91 5.16 9.22
CA PHE A 216 -17.40 3.93 9.85
C PHE A 216 -17.58 4.14 11.36
N ILE A 217 -18.76 4.65 11.75
CA ILE A 217 -19.10 4.91 13.16
C ILE A 217 -18.08 5.85 13.83
N GLU A 218 -17.80 6.98 13.18
CA GLU A 218 -16.86 8.00 13.67
C GLU A 218 -17.62 9.27 14.07
N PRO A 219 -18.29 9.29 15.24
CA PRO A 219 -19.29 10.32 15.59
C PRO A 219 -18.74 11.74 15.70
N PHE A 220 -17.42 11.88 15.87
CA PHE A 220 -16.76 13.18 16.00
C PHE A 220 -16.13 13.68 14.70
N MET A 221 -16.09 12.83 13.67
CA MET A 221 -15.47 13.15 12.39
C MET A 221 -16.50 13.63 11.38
N ASN A 222 -16.03 14.44 10.46
CA ASN A 222 -16.71 14.89 9.27
C ASN A 222 -16.15 14.10 8.08
N PRO A 223 -17.00 13.63 7.15
CA PRO A 223 -16.52 13.09 5.89
C PRO A 223 -15.94 14.22 5.02
N ALA A 224 -15.06 13.87 4.10
CA ALA A 224 -14.65 14.80 3.05
C ALA A 224 -15.85 15.19 2.19
N ASP A 225 -16.00 16.49 1.89
CA ASP A 225 -17.06 17.03 1.05
C ASP A 225 -16.52 18.17 0.17
N PRO A 226 -16.38 17.98 -1.16
CA PRO A 226 -16.67 16.76 -1.90
C PRO A 226 -15.65 15.64 -1.60
N TYR A 227 -15.91 14.42 -2.08
CA TYR A 227 -14.95 13.32 -1.96
C TYR A 227 -13.58 13.67 -2.56
N GLU A 228 -12.53 13.35 -1.82
CA GLU A 228 -11.16 13.69 -2.13
C GLU A 228 -10.42 12.49 -2.75
N PHE A 229 -9.40 12.81 -3.56
CA PHE A 229 -8.40 11.85 -4.05
C PHE A 229 -7.03 12.41 -3.69
N ALA A 230 -6.22 11.65 -2.95
CA ALA A 230 -4.87 12.06 -2.59
C ALA A 230 -3.84 11.16 -3.26
N VAL A 231 -2.95 11.79 -4.05
CA VAL A 231 -1.92 11.10 -4.82
C VAL A 231 -0.61 11.85 -4.74
N PHE A 232 0.49 11.12 -4.58
CA PHE A 232 1.84 11.67 -4.66
C PHE A 232 2.76 10.77 -5.46
N ASN A 233 3.86 11.34 -5.99
CA ASN A 233 4.88 10.59 -6.71
C ASN A 233 6.07 10.32 -5.77
N THR A 234 6.77 9.22 -6.02
CA THR A 234 7.98 8.85 -5.29
C THR A 234 9.22 8.85 -6.19
N ASP A 235 10.40 8.84 -5.56
CA ASP A 235 11.69 8.71 -6.25
C ASP A 235 11.98 7.30 -6.77
N PHE A 236 11.14 6.32 -6.44
CA PHE A 236 11.16 4.95 -6.96
C PHE A 236 10.06 4.70 -8.00
N ASP A 237 9.63 5.77 -8.69
CA ASP A 237 8.67 5.75 -9.80
C ASP A 237 7.27 5.17 -9.46
N ALA A 238 6.90 5.17 -8.18
CA ALA A 238 5.53 4.84 -7.77
C ALA A 238 4.67 6.10 -7.71
N ARG A 239 3.45 5.97 -8.23
CA ARG A 239 2.39 6.95 -8.05
C ARG A 239 1.44 6.40 -6.99
N VAL A 240 1.57 6.93 -5.78
CA VAL A 240 0.92 6.38 -4.58
C VAL A 240 -0.44 7.04 -4.40
N GLY A 241 -1.47 6.22 -4.22
CA GLY A 241 -2.82 6.67 -3.89
C GLY A 241 -3.21 6.26 -2.47
N LEU A 242 -3.80 7.19 -1.73
CA LEU A 242 -4.22 6.97 -0.34
C LEU A 242 -5.73 6.75 -0.24
N PHE A 243 -6.14 5.83 0.63
CA PHE A 243 -7.51 5.68 1.11
C PHE A 243 -7.51 5.02 2.49
N ILE A 244 -8.64 5.09 3.20
CA ILE A 244 -8.70 4.68 4.62
C ILE A 244 -9.82 3.65 4.83
N CYS A 245 -9.45 2.48 5.34
CA CYS A 245 -10.34 1.48 5.91
C CYS A 245 -11.61 1.22 5.08
N PHE A 246 -12.76 1.71 5.54
CA PHE A 246 -14.06 1.49 4.93
C PHE A 246 -14.16 2.00 3.48
N ASP A 247 -13.32 2.97 3.08
CA ASP A 247 -13.21 3.45 1.70
C ASP A 247 -12.96 2.33 0.68
N VAL A 248 -12.29 1.24 1.09
CA VAL A 248 -11.94 0.10 0.19
C VAL A 248 -13.17 -0.55 -0.46
N LEU A 249 -14.34 -0.39 0.14
CA LEU A 249 -15.60 -0.96 -0.36
C LEU A 249 -16.34 -0.05 -1.34
N PHE A 250 -15.90 1.20 -1.49
CA PHE A 250 -16.55 2.21 -2.31
C PHE A 250 -15.79 2.46 -3.62
N ALA A 251 -16.53 2.95 -4.62
CA ALA A 251 -16.03 3.10 -5.99
C ALA A 251 -14.83 4.04 -6.07
N GLU A 252 -14.80 5.08 -5.23
CA GLU A 252 -13.75 6.10 -5.13
C GLU A 252 -12.37 5.46 -4.95
N SER A 253 -12.26 4.42 -4.12
CA SER A 253 -10.98 3.73 -3.93
C SER A 253 -10.44 3.13 -5.24
N SER A 254 -11.30 2.64 -6.13
CA SER A 254 -10.88 2.09 -7.43
C SER A 254 -10.79 3.16 -8.51
N LEU A 255 -11.65 4.18 -8.47
CA LEU A 255 -11.59 5.34 -9.37
C LEU A 255 -10.30 6.14 -9.20
N LEU A 256 -9.70 6.13 -8.00
CA LEU A 256 -8.35 6.65 -7.74
C LEU A 256 -7.31 6.06 -8.71
N VAL A 257 -7.41 4.76 -9.01
CA VAL A 257 -6.50 4.06 -9.92
C VAL A 257 -6.72 4.50 -11.35
N GLU A 258 -7.97 4.46 -11.82
CA GLU A 258 -8.33 4.78 -13.21
C GLU A 258 -8.16 6.26 -13.55
N LYS A 259 -8.59 7.17 -12.67
CA LYS A 259 -8.60 8.62 -12.93
C LYS A 259 -7.25 9.27 -12.68
N HIS A 260 -6.47 8.74 -11.75
CA HIS A 260 -5.21 9.37 -11.33
C HIS A 260 -3.97 8.55 -11.65
N ASN A 261 -4.07 7.46 -12.42
CA ASN A 261 -2.95 6.61 -12.84
C ASN A 261 -2.11 6.11 -11.65
N VAL A 262 -2.76 5.76 -10.55
CA VAL A 262 -2.08 5.24 -9.36
C VAL A 262 -1.47 3.86 -9.67
N THR A 263 -0.21 3.68 -9.29
CA THR A 263 0.53 2.43 -9.48
C THR A 263 0.80 1.70 -8.16
N LEU A 264 0.55 2.34 -7.01
CA LEU A 264 0.65 1.75 -5.69
C LEU A 264 -0.49 2.25 -4.80
N GLY A 265 -1.36 1.36 -4.33
CA GLY A 265 -2.35 1.69 -3.31
C GLY A 265 -1.75 1.65 -1.91
N VAL A 266 -2.17 2.56 -1.04
CA VAL A 266 -1.85 2.56 0.39
C VAL A 266 -3.14 2.72 1.20
N MET A 267 -3.33 1.79 2.13
CA MET A 267 -4.51 1.70 2.98
C MET A 267 -4.09 1.67 4.45
N SER A 268 -4.45 2.72 5.19
CA SER A 268 -4.44 2.70 6.65
C SER A 268 -5.77 2.15 7.14
N SER A 269 -5.79 1.24 8.11
CA SER A 269 -7.02 0.54 8.48
C SER A 269 -7.10 0.17 9.96
N TRP A 270 -8.27 0.37 10.54
CA TRP A 270 -8.73 -0.31 11.73
C TRP A 270 -9.98 -1.12 11.39
N TRP A 271 -9.74 -2.29 10.79
CA TRP A 271 -10.80 -3.19 10.34
C TRP A 271 -11.35 -4.05 11.49
N PHE A 272 -12.60 -4.46 11.37
CA PHE A 272 -13.26 -5.41 12.28
C PHE A 272 -13.71 -6.61 11.45
N ASP A 273 -13.10 -7.77 11.67
CA ASP A 273 -13.41 -8.98 10.91
C ASP A 273 -14.83 -9.47 11.22
N GLU A 274 -15.62 -9.70 10.17
CA GLU A 274 -16.98 -10.21 10.30
C GLU A 274 -17.18 -11.51 9.49
N LEU A 275 -17.86 -12.49 10.11
CA LEU A 275 -18.15 -13.77 9.47
C LEU A 275 -19.31 -13.63 8.47
N PRO A 276 -19.32 -14.42 7.37
CA PRO A 276 -18.36 -15.47 7.04
C PRO A 276 -17.20 -15.05 6.12
N GLY A 277 -17.05 -13.77 5.76
CA GLY A 277 -16.12 -13.41 4.67
C GLY A 277 -15.57 -11.99 4.67
N TRP A 278 -15.81 -11.19 5.70
CA TRP A 278 -15.32 -9.82 5.81
C TRP A 278 -14.03 -9.77 6.61
N TYR A 279 -13.06 -10.61 6.20
CA TYR A 279 -11.72 -10.59 6.77
C TYR A 279 -10.89 -9.50 6.11
N SER A 280 -10.18 -8.71 6.91
CA SER A 280 -9.35 -7.59 6.47
C SER A 280 -8.43 -7.97 5.30
N VAL A 281 -7.64 -9.05 5.46
CA VAL A 281 -6.69 -9.52 4.44
C VAL A 281 -7.38 -9.98 3.16
N GLY A 282 -8.60 -10.53 3.29
CA GLY A 282 -9.40 -10.95 2.14
C GLY A 282 -9.88 -9.76 1.32
N VAL A 283 -10.38 -8.73 1.99
CA VAL A 283 -10.84 -7.47 1.37
C VAL A 283 -9.67 -6.72 0.73
N GLN A 284 -8.57 -6.56 1.47
CA GLN A 284 -7.34 -5.91 0.98
C GLN A 284 -6.79 -6.63 -0.26
N GLN A 285 -6.67 -7.97 -0.21
CA GLN A 285 -6.19 -8.76 -1.34
C GLN A 285 -7.13 -8.66 -2.54
N ALA A 286 -8.45 -8.71 -2.32
CA ALA A 286 -9.45 -8.61 -3.37
C ALA A 286 -9.36 -7.27 -4.10
N TRP A 287 -9.22 -6.16 -3.36
CA TRP A 287 -9.04 -4.82 -3.93
C TRP A 287 -7.78 -4.74 -4.81
N SER A 288 -6.65 -5.29 -4.33
CA SER A 288 -5.39 -5.30 -5.07
C SER A 288 -5.48 -6.14 -6.36
N ILE A 289 -6.13 -7.30 -6.30
CA ILE A 289 -6.35 -8.16 -7.49
C ILE A 289 -7.28 -7.46 -8.48
N HIS A 290 -8.36 -6.84 -8.01
CA HIS A 290 -9.34 -6.14 -8.84
C HIS A 290 -8.69 -5.03 -9.66
N ASN A 291 -7.98 -4.12 -8.98
CA ASN A 291 -7.32 -2.98 -9.61
C ASN A 291 -6.02 -3.36 -10.34
N GLY A 292 -5.48 -4.57 -10.08
CA GLY A 292 -4.29 -5.09 -10.76
C GLY A 292 -2.99 -4.38 -10.38
N ILE A 293 -2.99 -3.59 -9.30
CA ILE A 293 -1.82 -2.88 -8.77
C ILE A 293 -1.48 -3.35 -7.35
N PRO A 294 -0.24 -3.17 -6.88
CA PRO A 294 0.12 -3.47 -5.51
C PRO A 294 -0.65 -2.64 -4.48
N LEU A 295 -0.86 -3.20 -3.30
CA LEU A 295 -1.48 -2.54 -2.14
C LEU A 295 -0.60 -2.77 -0.90
N LEU A 296 -0.31 -1.69 -0.17
CA LEU A 296 0.24 -1.73 1.18
C LEU A 296 -0.90 -1.43 2.16
N ALA A 297 -1.29 -2.42 2.95
CA ALA A 297 -2.35 -2.26 3.95
C ALA A 297 -1.79 -2.45 5.35
N SER A 298 -2.01 -1.45 6.21
CA SER A 298 -1.52 -1.43 7.58
C SER A 298 -2.69 -1.37 8.55
N GLY A 299 -2.76 -2.35 9.45
CA GLY A 299 -3.88 -2.65 10.32
C GLY A 299 -3.59 -2.43 11.81
N ILE A 300 -4.65 -2.26 12.60
CA ILE A 300 -4.59 -2.39 14.07
C ILE A 300 -4.66 -3.85 14.48
N GLN A 301 -3.84 -4.23 15.45
CA GLN A 301 -3.89 -5.51 16.13
C GLN A 301 -4.59 -5.39 17.49
N ARG A 302 -5.88 -5.73 17.50
CA ARG A 302 -6.72 -5.79 18.68
C ARG A 302 -7.66 -7.00 18.62
N PRO A 303 -7.15 -8.19 18.98
CA PRO A 303 -7.90 -9.45 18.86
C PRO A 303 -9.26 -9.43 19.56
N GLU A 304 -9.38 -8.71 20.67
CA GLU A 304 -10.62 -8.63 21.48
C GLU A 304 -11.76 -7.94 20.72
N MET A 305 -11.43 -7.17 19.68
CA MET A 305 -12.40 -6.49 18.81
C MET A 305 -12.52 -7.15 17.44
N GLY A 306 -11.81 -8.27 17.19
CA GLY A 306 -11.72 -8.85 15.85
C GLY A 306 -10.91 -8.01 14.87
N SER A 307 -10.03 -7.13 15.34
CA SER A 307 -9.15 -6.33 14.50
C SER A 307 -7.79 -7.00 14.36
N LEU A 308 -7.54 -7.57 13.20
CA LEU A 308 -6.28 -8.21 12.81
C LEU A 308 -6.08 -7.99 11.32
N GLY A 309 -4.84 -7.98 10.86
CA GLY A 309 -4.52 -8.22 9.47
C GLY A 309 -4.02 -7.01 8.69
N SER A 310 -2.74 -7.10 8.36
CA SER A 310 -1.97 -6.17 7.55
C SER A 310 -1.30 -6.96 6.43
N GLY A 311 -0.95 -6.31 5.33
CA GLY A 311 -0.30 -7.04 4.25
C GLY A 311 0.24 -6.20 3.11
N ILE A 312 1.06 -6.86 2.32
CA ILE A 312 1.67 -6.37 1.09
C ILE A 312 1.21 -7.28 -0.04
N TYR A 313 0.39 -6.73 -0.92
CA TYR A 313 -0.27 -7.46 -2.00
C TYR A 313 0.30 -6.99 -3.33
N ALA A 314 0.67 -7.92 -4.21
CA ALA A 314 1.30 -7.63 -5.50
C ALA A 314 0.32 -7.67 -6.68
N GLY A 315 -0.89 -7.13 -6.47
CA GLY A 315 -1.95 -7.12 -7.49
C GLY A 315 -2.37 -8.53 -7.86
N ARG A 316 -2.43 -8.80 -9.17
CA ARG A 316 -2.82 -10.12 -9.72
C ARG A 316 -1.87 -11.26 -9.35
N ARG A 317 -0.67 -10.96 -8.84
CA ARG A 317 0.27 -11.99 -8.33
C ARG A 317 -0.12 -12.50 -6.93
N GLY A 318 -1.05 -11.82 -6.25
CA GLY A 318 -1.49 -12.19 -4.90
C GLY A 318 -0.61 -11.62 -3.79
N PRO A 319 -0.78 -12.10 -2.54
CA PRO A 319 -0.07 -11.58 -1.38
C PRO A 319 1.41 -11.97 -1.41
N LEU A 320 2.29 -11.02 -1.09
CA LEU A 320 3.70 -11.28 -0.85
C LEU A 320 3.97 -11.60 0.62
N ASN A 321 3.30 -10.88 1.51
CA ASN A 321 3.35 -11.07 2.96
C ASN A 321 2.06 -10.54 3.57
N TYR A 322 1.55 -11.19 4.62
CA TYR A 322 0.42 -10.69 5.41
C TYR A 322 0.43 -11.31 6.81
N THR A 323 -0.19 -10.62 7.76
CA THR A 323 -0.47 -11.08 9.11
C THR A 323 -1.96 -11.41 9.24
N LEU A 324 -2.31 -12.45 9.99
CA LEU A 324 -3.69 -12.76 10.41
C LEU A 324 -3.69 -13.61 11.69
N GLN A 325 -2.63 -13.49 12.49
CA GLN A 325 -2.46 -14.27 13.70
C GLN A 325 -2.42 -13.31 14.88
N PRO A 326 -3.26 -13.49 15.91
CA PRO A 326 -3.13 -12.73 17.15
C PRO A 326 -1.81 -13.14 17.81
N ARG A 327 -0.77 -12.33 17.68
CA ARG A 327 0.50 -12.50 18.38
C ARG A 327 0.57 -11.54 19.55
N TRP A 328 0.89 -12.02 20.74
CA TRP A 328 0.96 -11.20 21.95
C TRP A 328 2.23 -10.29 22.02
N GLY A 329 2.69 -9.73 20.88
CA GLY A 329 3.85 -8.84 20.77
C GLY A 329 3.98 -8.14 19.40
N GLU A 330 4.64 -6.97 19.39
CA GLU A 330 4.80 -6.03 18.26
C GLU A 330 5.68 -6.59 17.12
N GLN A 331 5.23 -6.50 15.86
CA GLN A 331 6.07 -6.79 14.68
C GLN A 331 5.77 -5.86 13.50
N ALA A 332 6.84 -5.27 12.94
CA ALA A 332 6.82 -4.77 11.58
C ALA A 332 6.95 -5.94 10.60
N THR A 333 6.13 -5.95 9.55
CA THR A 333 6.30 -6.90 8.45
C THR A 333 6.95 -6.21 7.26
N ALA A 334 8.18 -6.61 6.95
CA ALA A 334 8.83 -6.23 5.71
C ALA A 334 8.40 -7.18 4.58
N GLY A 335 8.05 -6.61 3.43
CA GLY A 335 7.78 -7.36 2.21
C GLY A 335 9.06 -7.74 1.46
N ARG A 336 8.97 -8.74 0.60
CA ARG A 336 9.98 -8.94 -0.46
C ARG A 336 9.87 -7.82 -1.50
N PRO A 337 10.93 -7.50 -2.27
CA PRO A 337 10.87 -6.49 -3.33
C PRO A 337 9.69 -6.77 -4.27
N VAL A 338 8.87 -5.74 -4.54
CA VAL A 338 7.61 -5.86 -5.31
C VAL A 338 7.87 -5.77 -6.79
#